data_AF-A0A453P044-F1
#
_entry.id   AF-A0A453P044-F1
#
_cell.length_a   1.000
_cell.length_b   1.000
_cell.length_c   1.000
_cell.angle_alpha   90.00
_cell.angle_beta   90.00
_cell.angle_gamma   90.00
#
_symmetry.space_group_name_H-M   'P 1'
#
loop_
_entity.id
_entity.type
_entity.pdbx_description
1 polymer ?
#
loop_
_entity_poly.entity_id
_entity_poly.type
_entity_poly.pdbx_seq_one_letter_code
_entity_poly.pdbx_strand_id
1 'polypeptide(L)'
;MDPSPNSHPILSYVLSRLPSIKTGSLRLSSPHDLEQPPPPSPSPRAPSGPAEFELVERMPGLRHPSVLRFLTRAVADITCARDALRHLGPRPDHELVDSARAFLLSHSHGNLVGLDIEEKVVESLEVVRLDEEHEAYGVLLREAEEKLELVYRMAMHGRDVAEGGGERREDEGSGDVDEEVVRLLKQAQEGRVVEQVRLADRQLLHLPEPLGRIRGLLVLDVSRNQLQVRIR
;
A
#
# COMPACT_ATOMS: atom_id res chain seq x y z
N MET A 1 -8.58 1.37 -16.14
CA MET A 1 -7.54 0.52 -16.75
C MET A 1 -8.22 -0.77 -17.13
N ASP A 2 -8.05 -1.20 -18.37
CA ASP A 2 -8.35 -2.58 -18.74
C ASP A 2 -7.11 -3.41 -18.43
N PRO A 3 -7.14 -4.34 -17.44
CA PRO A 3 -6.00 -5.16 -17.06
C PRO A 3 -5.81 -6.28 -18.09
N SER A 4 -5.68 -5.93 -19.37
CA SER A 4 -5.48 -6.94 -20.39
C SER A 4 -4.13 -7.62 -20.15
N PRO A 5 -4.07 -8.96 -20.14
CA PRO A 5 -2.85 -9.70 -19.82
C PRO A 5 -1.72 -9.43 -20.81
N ASN A 6 -2.05 -8.96 -22.02
CA ASN A 6 -1.08 -8.66 -23.07
C ASN A 6 -0.47 -7.25 -22.94
N SER A 7 -1.22 -6.26 -22.43
CA SER A 7 -0.70 -4.88 -22.27
C SER A 7 0.01 -4.68 -20.93
N HIS A 8 -0.50 -5.31 -19.86
CA HIS A 8 -0.01 -5.11 -18.50
C HIS A 8 0.15 -6.45 -17.75
N PRO A 9 1.15 -7.26 -18.12
CA PRO A 9 1.32 -8.61 -17.58
C PRO A 9 1.56 -8.64 -16.06
N ILE A 10 2.33 -7.67 -15.52
CA ILE A 10 2.61 -7.56 -14.08
C ILE A 10 1.33 -7.21 -13.30
N LEU A 11 0.56 -6.25 -13.81
CA LEU A 11 -0.69 -5.83 -13.18
C LEU A 11 -1.70 -6.98 -13.20
N SER A 12 -1.86 -7.65 -14.35
CA SER A 12 -2.72 -8.83 -14.48
C SER A 12 -2.31 -9.93 -13.50
N TYR A 13 -1.01 -10.18 -13.34
CA TYR A 13 -0.49 -11.12 -12.37
C TYR A 13 -0.86 -10.73 -10.93
N VAL A 14 -0.60 -9.48 -10.51
CA VAL A 14 -0.92 -9.00 -9.15
C VAL A 14 -2.41 -9.08 -8.87
N LEU A 15 -3.25 -8.62 -9.81
CA LEU A 15 -4.72 -8.65 -9.66
C LEU A 15 -5.25 -10.08 -9.56
N SER A 16 -4.65 -11.05 -10.26
CA SER A 16 -5.01 -12.47 -10.15
C SER A 16 -4.69 -13.09 -8.78
N ARG A 17 -3.77 -12.47 -8.02
CA ARG A 17 -3.33 -12.93 -6.69
C ARG A 17 -4.10 -12.29 -5.54
N LEU A 18 -4.94 -11.29 -5.82
CA LEU A 18 -5.81 -10.73 -4.81
C LEU A 18 -6.80 -11.81 -4.36
N PRO A 19 -7.08 -11.93 -3.04
CA PRO A 19 -8.17 -12.78 -2.58
C PRO A 19 -9.45 -12.26 -3.21
N SER A 20 -9.94 -12.96 -4.24
CA SER A 20 -11.22 -12.68 -4.86
C SER A 20 -12.28 -12.90 -3.78
N ILE A 21 -12.67 -11.82 -3.11
CA ILE A 21 -13.91 -11.76 -2.35
C ILE A 21 -14.97 -12.05 -3.42
N LYS A 22 -15.46 -13.28 -3.41
CA LYS A 22 -16.48 -13.78 -4.33
C LYS A 22 -17.65 -12.80 -4.34
N THR A 23 -17.65 -11.85 -5.26
CA THR A 23 -18.88 -11.25 -5.75
C THR A 23 -19.58 -12.39 -6.48
N GLY A 24 -20.66 -12.88 -5.88
CA GLY A 24 -21.48 -13.93 -6.44
C GLY A 24 -21.84 -13.57 -7.88
N SER A 25 -21.20 -14.24 -8.84
CA SER A 25 -21.79 -14.40 -10.15
C SER A 25 -23.05 -15.20 -9.92
N LEU A 26 -24.19 -14.48 -9.92
CA LEU A 26 -25.54 -15.03 -10.05
C LEU A 26 -25.58 -15.81 -11.37
N ARG A 27 -25.05 -17.04 -11.37
CA ARG A 27 -25.43 -18.04 -12.36
C ARG A 27 -26.64 -18.76 -11.82
N LEU A 28 -27.77 -18.42 -12.44
CA LEU A 28 -29.05 -19.09 -12.35
C LEU A 28 -28.86 -20.59 -12.07
N SER A 29 -29.50 -21.01 -10.98
CA SER A 29 -29.65 -22.38 -10.51
C SER A 29 -30.19 -23.28 -11.62
N SER A 30 -29.31 -24.12 -12.18
CA SER A 30 -29.70 -25.40 -12.78
C SER A 30 -29.36 -26.50 -11.76
N PRO A 31 -30.27 -27.45 -11.49
CA PRO A 31 -30.10 -28.43 -10.43
C PRO A 31 -29.20 -29.54 -10.93
N HIS A 32 -27.92 -29.54 -10.56
CA HIS A 32 -27.02 -30.63 -10.89
C HIS A 32 -26.42 -31.21 -9.60
N ASP A 33 -27.03 -32.34 -9.25
CA ASP A 33 -26.39 -33.63 -8.96
C ASP A 33 -25.30 -33.68 -7.87
N LEU A 34 -25.66 -34.34 -6.77
CA LEU A 34 -24.91 -34.43 -5.51
C LEU A 34 -23.69 -35.38 -5.55
N GLU A 35 -23.34 -35.93 -6.72
CA GLU A 35 -22.30 -36.95 -6.84
C GLU A 35 -20.96 -36.44 -7.41
N GLN A 36 -20.86 -35.15 -7.75
CA GLN A 36 -19.63 -34.57 -8.27
C GLN A 36 -18.80 -33.92 -7.15
N PRO A 37 -17.57 -34.39 -6.85
CA PRO A 37 -16.73 -33.75 -5.85
C PRO A 37 -16.46 -32.29 -6.26
N PRO A 38 -16.45 -31.34 -5.31
CA PRO A 38 -16.24 -29.93 -5.63
C PRO A 38 -14.93 -29.77 -6.41
N PRO A 39 -14.91 -29.00 -7.51
CA PRO A 39 -13.66 -28.70 -8.19
C PRO A 39 -12.71 -28.07 -7.16
N PRO A 40 -11.44 -28.47 -7.13
CA PRO A 40 -10.50 -27.97 -6.15
C PRO A 40 -10.52 -26.45 -6.21
N SER A 41 -10.86 -25.83 -5.09
CA SER A 41 -10.69 -24.40 -4.84
C SER A 41 -9.31 -23.99 -5.37
N PRO A 42 -9.20 -22.92 -6.18
CA PRO A 42 -7.92 -22.51 -6.72
C PRO A 42 -6.99 -22.14 -5.56
N SER A 43 -6.11 -23.08 -5.22
CA SER A 43 -5.02 -22.86 -4.28
C SER A 43 -4.05 -21.84 -4.87
N PRO A 44 -3.30 -21.08 -4.05
CA PRO A 44 -2.48 -19.94 -4.50
C PRO A 44 -1.22 -20.30 -5.31
N ARG A 45 -1.15 -21.47 -5.93
CA ARG A 45 0.14 -22.10 -6.26
C ARG A 45 0.13 -22.83 -7.60
N ALA A 46 0.05 -22.05 -8.70
CA ALA A 46 0.71 -22.34 -9.98
C ALA A 46 0.46 -21.16 -10.95
N PRO A 47 1.41 -20.81 -11.82
CA PRO A 47 1.13 -19.92 -12.94
C PRO A 47 0.03 -20.54 -13.82
N SER A 48 -1.04 -19.78 -14.05
CA SER A 48 -2.28 -20.25 -14.68
C SER A 48 -2.26 -20.14 -16.21
N GLY A 49 -1.18 -19.63 -16.80
CA GLY A 49 -1.00 -19.54 -18.25
C GLY A 49 0.45 -19.35 -18.70
N PRO A 50 0.74 -19.53 -20.00
CA PRO A 50 2.11 -19.45 -20.55
C PRO A 50 2.74 -18.06 -20.35
N ALA A 51 1.97 -16.99 -20.51
CA ALA A 51 2.44 -15.62 -20.28
C ALA A 51 2.80 -15.34 -18.81
N GLU A 52 2.10 -15.99 -17.88
CA GLU A 52 2.40 -15.89 -16.45
C GLU A 52 3.68 -16.65 -16.10
N PHE A 53 3.88 -17.80 -16.73
CA PHE A 53 5.07 -18.62 -16.56
C PHE A 53 6.32 -17.86 -17.03
N GLU A 54 6.31 -17.31 -18.25
CA GLU A 54 7.41 -16.50 -18.79
C GLU A 54 7.71 -15.28 -17.91
N LEU A 55 6.66 -14.61 -17.38
CA LEU A 55 6.81 -13.48 -16.49
C LEU A 55 7.50 -13.87 -15.17
N VAL A 56 7.10 -14.99 -14.58
CA VAL A 56 7.67 -15.48 -13.32
C VAL A 56 9.09 -16.00 -13.51
N GLU A 57 9.44 -16.53 -14.68
CA GLU A 57 10.82 -16.87 -15.04
C GLU A 57 11.70 -15.62 -15.15
N ARG A 58 11.20 -14.56 -15.80
CA ARG A 58 11.92 -13.28 -15.95
C ARG A 58 12.03 -12.52 -14.63
N MET A 59 11.03 -12.61 -13.77
CA MET A 59 10.95 -11.91 -12.49
C MET A 59 10.56 -12.85 -11.36
N PRO A 60 11.48 -13.70 -10.89
CA PRO A 60 11.20 -14.66 -9.80
C PRO A 60 10.77 -13.97 -8.51
N GLY A 61 11.21 -12.71 -8.31
CA GLY A 61 10.89 -11.93 -7.12
C GLY A 61 9.40 -11.63 -6.93
N LEU A 62 8.61 -11.69 -8.01
CA LEU A 62 7.15 -11.53 -7.98
C LEU A 62 6.42 -12.64 -7.21
N ARG A 63 7.09 -13.76 -6.91
CA ARG A 63 6.53 -14.84 -6.09
C ARG A 63 6.56 -14.51 -4.59
N HIS A 64 7.36 -13.53 -4.17
CA HIS A 64 7.48 -13.20 -2.76
C HIS A 64 6.24 -12.44 -2.26
N PRO A 65 5.72 -12.81 -1.07
CA PRO A 65 4.51 -12.19 -0.52
C PRO A 65 4.71 -10.70 -0.19
N SER A 66 5.93 -10.28 0.16
CA SER A 66 6.27 -8.87 0.42
C SER A 66 6.10 -8.01 -0.82
N VAL A 67 6.61 -8.47 -1.97
CA VAL A 67 6.49 -7.79 -3.27
C VAL A 67 5.04 -7.74 -3.72
N LEU A 68 4.30 -8.85 -3.64
CA LEU A 68 2.88 -8.91 -3.99
C LEU A 68 2.02 -7.98 -3.15
N ARG A 69 2.25 -7.93 -1.83
CA ARG A 69 1.55 -7.03 -0.91
C ARG A 69 1.83 -5.57 -1.24
N PHE A 70 3.09 -5.23 -1.50
CA PHE A 70 3.47 -3.88 -1.90
C PHE A 70 2.80 -3.48 -3.21
N LEU A 71 2.89 -4.32 -4.25
CA LEU A 71 2.26 -4.07 -5.54
C LEU A 71 0.74 -3.91 -5.43
N THR A 72 0.09 -4.75 -4.61
CA THR A 72 -1.36 -4.64 -4.34
C THR A 72 -1.72 -3.27 -3.76
N ARG A 73 -0.96 -2.80 -2.76
CA ARG A 73 -1.17 -1.49 -2.14
C ARG A 73 -0.87 -0.36 -3.11
N ALA A 74 0.24 -0.45 -3.84
CA ALA A 74 0.64 0.53 -4.84
C ALA A 74 -0.43 0.69 -5.94
N VAL A 75 -1.06 -0.41 -6.37
CA VAL A 75 -2.18 -0.34 -7.33
C VAL A 75 -3.35 0.45 -6.75
N ALA A 76 -3.71 0.25 -5.48
CA ALA A 76 -4.75 1.04 -4.82
C ALA A 76 -4.37 2.53 -4.74
N ASP A 77 -3.14 2.85 -4.32
CA ASP A 77 -2.64 4.22 -4.21
C ASP A 77 -2.59 4.92 -5.58
N ILE A 78 -2.13 4.24 -6.63
CA ILE A 78 -2.11 4.74 -8.01
C ILE A 78 -3.53 4.98 -8.52
N THR A 79 -4.50 4.11 -8.19
CA THR A 79 -5.89 4.34 -8.57
C THR A 79 -6.47 5.58 -7.90
N CYS A 80 -6.20 5.77 -6.61
CA CYS A 80 -6.59 6.99 -5.89
C CYS A 80 -5.93 8.24 -6.47
N ALA A 81 -4.62 8.21 -6.71
CA ALA A 81 -3.87 9.33 -7.29
C ALA A 81 -4.38 9.68 -8.69
N ARG A 82 -4.64 8.68 -9.54
CA ARG A 82 -5.22 8.91 -10.87
C ARG A 82 -6.62 9.49 -10.78
N ASP A 83 -7.45 9.02 -9.85
CA ASP A 83 -8.79 9.57 -9.69
C ASP A 83 -8.72 11.02 -9.18
N ALA A 84 -7.79 11.35 -8.28
CA ALA A 84 -7.52 12.75 -7.90
C ALA A 84 -7.05 13.61 -9.09
N LEU A 85 -6.10 13.12 -9.89
CA LEU A 85 -5.62 13.81 -11.09
C LEU A 85 -6.74 14.04 -12.12
N ARG A 86 -7.68 13.11 -12.25
CA ARG A 86 -8.87 13.30 -13.11
C ARG A 86 -9.76 14.44 -12.65
N HIS A 87 -9.81 14.74 -11.35
CA HIS A 87 -10.57 15.86 -10.80
C HIS A 87 -9.79 17.18 -10.94
N LEU A 88 -8.46 17.13 -10.94
CA LEU A 88 -7.57 18.28 -11.11
C LEU A 88 -7.55 18.85 -12.53
N GLY A 89 -7.83 18.01 -13.54
CA GLY A 89 -7.76 18.40 -14.94
C GLY A 89 -6.35 18.29 -15.54
N PRO A 90 -6.11 18.85 -16.73
CA PRO A 90 -4.80 18.79 -17.38
C PRO A 90 -3.77 19.62 -16.63
N ARG A 91 -2.51 19.18 -16.65
CA ARG A 91 -1.39 19.95 -16.10
C ARG A 91 -1.21 21.24 -16.91
N PRO A 92 -1.02 22.41 -16.27
CA PRO A 92 -0.67 23.64 -16.95
C PRO A 92 0.67 23.53 -17.71
N ASP A 93 0.83 24.27 -18.80
CA ASP A 93 2.09 24.35 -19.53
C ASP A 93 3.16 25.06 -18.70
N HIS A 94 4.40 24.56 -18.76
CA HIS A 94 5.52 25.10 -17.99
C HIS A 94 5.77 26.60 -18.24
N GLU A 95 5.60 27.07 -19.48
CA GLU A 95 5.72 28.50 -19.81
C GLU A 95 4.66 29.35 -19.10
N LEU A 96 3.42 28.85 -18.99
CA LEU A 96 2.35 29.52 -18.26
C LEU A 96 2.66 29.59 -16.77
N VAL A 97 3.15 28.49 -16.20
CA VAL A 97 3.56 28.43 -14.79
C VAL A 97 4.69 29.44 -14.51
N ASP A 98 5.70 29.50 -15.36
CA ASP A 98 6.82 30.44 -15.20
C ASP A 98 6.35 31.90 -15.31
N SER A 99 5.44 32.19 -16.25
CA SER A 99 4.85 33.52 -16.40
C SER A 99 3.99 33.91 -15.19
N ALA A 100 3.21 32.97 -14.64
CA ALA A 100 2.39 33.16 -13.44
C ALA A 100 3.26 33.40 -12.20
N ARG A 101 4.34 32.61 -12.02
CA ARG A 101 5.30 32.82 -10.93
C ARG A 101 5.99 34.18 -11.04
N ALA A 102 6.42 34.57 -12.25
CA ALA A 102 7.02 35.89 -12.49
C ALA A 102 6.04 37.03 -12.22
N PHE A 103 4.77 36.88 -12.63
CA PHE A 103 3.71 37.84 -12.37
C PHE A 103 3.47 38.02 -10.86
N LEU A 104 3.30 36.93 -10.12
CA LEU A 104 3.10 36.95 -8.67
C LEU A 104 4.30 37.58 -7.94
N LEU A 105 5.52 37.32 -8.39
CA LEU A 105 6.73 37.95 -7.85
C LEU A 105 6.69 39.47 -8.07
N SER A 106 6.35 39.92 -9.28
CA SER A 106 6.24 41.34 -9.60
C SER A 106 5.12 42.06 -8.83
N HIS A 107 4.00 41.36 -8.60
CA HIS A 107 2.90 41.84 -7.76
C HIS A 107 3.36 41.99 -6.30
N SER A 108 4.06 40.99 -5.76
CA SER A 108 4.63 41.04 -4.41
C SER A 108 5.64 42.19 -4.23
N HIS A 109 6.34 42.60 -5.29
CA HIS A 109 7.24 43.75 -5.26
C HIS A 109 6.52 45.11 -5.39
N GLY A 110 5.19 45.13 -5.54
CA GLY A 110 4.42 46.36 -5.71
C GLY A 110 4.62 47.03 -7.08
N ASN A 111 5.16 46.31 -8.06
CA ASN A 111 5.45 46.85 -9.39
C ASN A 111 4.19 46.93 -10.28
N LEU A 112 3.05 46.40 -9.84
CA LEU A 112 1.82 46.31 -10.63
C LEU A 112 0.68 47.07 -9.96
N VAL A 113 -0.04 47.92 -10.73
CA VAL A 113 -1.18 48.73 -10.25
C VAL A 113 -2.31 48.73 -11.30
N GLY A 114 -3.54 48.40 -10.91
CA GLY A 114 -4.67 48.21 -11.83
C GLY A 114 -5.81 47.37 -11.22
N LEU A 115 -7.05 47.57 -11.69
CA LEU A 115 -8.25 46.91 -11.16
C LEU A 115 -8.33 45.41 -11.53
N ASP A 116 -7.79 45.02 -12.69
CA ASP A 116 -7.81 43.63 -13.18
C ASP A 116 -6.67 42.77 -12.58
N ILE A 117 -5.88 43.33 -11.66
CA ILE A 117 -4.71 42.64 -11.10
C ILE A 117 -5.15 41.58 -10.09
N GLU A 118 -6.14 41.88 -9.25
CA GLU A 118 -6.59 40.93 -8.23
C GLU A 118 -7.11 39.64 -8.88
N GLU A 119 -7.88 39.75 -9.96
CA GLU A 119 -8.35 38.61 -10.75
C GLU A 119 -7.18 37.82 -11.35
N LYS A 120 -6.23 38.50 -12.01
CA LYS A 120 -5.04 37.85 -12.58
C LYS A 120 -4.13 37.22 -11.53
N VAL A 121 -4.08 37.76 -10.32
CA VAL A 121 -3.35 37.16 -9.19
C VAL A 121 -4.01 35.85 -8.79
N VAL A 122 -5.34 35.81 -8.68
CA VAL A 122 -6.09 34.59 -8.38
C VAL A 122 -5.85 33.53 -9.47
N GLU A 123 -5.97 33.88 -10.74
CA GLU A 123 -5.69 32.97 -11.85
C GLU A 123 -4.25 32.43 -11.82
N SER A 124 -3.27 33.32 -11.59
CA SER A 124 -1.86 32.94 -11.51
C SER A 124 -1.57 32.01 -10.33
N LEU A 125 -2.24 32.24 -9.19
CA LEU A 125 -2.15 31.36 -8.02
C LEU A 125 -2.75 29.99 -8.31
N GLU A 126 -3.88 29.93 -9.00
CA GLU A 126 -4.51 28.65 -9.38
C GLU A 126 -3.62 27.85 -10.33
N VAL A 127 -3.02 28.49 -11.34
CA VAL A 127 -2.05 27.84 -12.26
C VAL A 127 -0.86 27.25 -11.50
N VAL A 128 -0.28 28.02 -10.57
CA VAL A 128 0.85 27.55 -9.76
C VAL A 128 0.43 26.42 -8.82
N ARG A 129 -0.73 26.54 -8.16
CA ARG A 129 -1.26 25.51 -7.26
C ARG A 129 -1.50 24.20 -8.00
N LEU A 130 -2.08 24.25 -9.19
CA LEU A 130 -2.33 23.07 -10.01
C LEU A 130 -1.02 22.38 -10.41
N ASP A 131 0.01 23.12 -10.82
CA ASP A 131 1.31 22.55 -11.14
C ASP A 131 1.98 21.90 -9.91
N GLU A 132 1.90 22.54 -8.75
CA GLU A 132 2.45 22.01 -7.50
C GLU A 132 1.75 20.72 -7.05
N GLU A 133 0.43 20.65 -7.17
CA GLU A 133 -0.34 19.43 -6.89
C GLU A 133 0.03 18.29 -7.87
N HIS A 134 0.20 18.59 -9.17
CA HIS A 134 0.67 17.61 -10.16
C HIS A 134 2.11 17.13 -9.86
N GLU A 135 3.00 18.02 -9.47
CA GLU A 135 4.37 17.69 -9.09
C GLU A 135 4.40 16.80 -7.86
N ALA A 136 3.58 17.09 -6.84
CA ALA A 136 3.46 16.28 -5.63
C ALA A 136 3.02 14.83 -5.93
N TYR A 137 2.06 14.65 -6.84
CA TYR A 137 1.68 13.31 -7.31
C TYR A 137 2.81 12.62 -8.09
N GLY A 138 3.57 13.38 -8.88
CA GLY A 138 4.77 12.87 -9.56
C GLY A 138 5.81 12.34 -8.58
N VAL A 139 6.10 13.09 -7.52
CA VAL A 139 7.03 12.67 -6.45
C VAL A 139 6.53 11.42 -5.75
N LEU A 140 5.25 11.37 -5.37
CA LEU A 140 4.65 10.19 -4.73
C LEU A 140 4.82 8.91 -5.55
N LEU A 141 4.64 9.01 -6.88
CA LEU A 141 4.80 7.87 -7.78
C LEU A 141 6.26 7.41 -7.89
N ARG A 142 7.22 8.35 -7.95
CA ARG A 142 8.66 8.03 -7.94
C ARG A 142 9.08 7.36 -6.64
N GLU A 143 8.63 7.87 -5.50
CA GLU A 143 8.91 7.24 -4.21
C GLU A 143 8.34 5.81 -4.12
N ALA A 144 7.15 5.59 -4.69
CA ALA A 144 6.54 4.26 -4.73
C ALA A 144 7.36 3.29 -5.60
N GLU A 145 7.92 3.77 -6.71
CA GLU A 145 8.84 3.01 -7.57
C GLU A 145 10.13 2.64 -6.83
N GLU A 146 10.79 3.60 -6.18
CA GLU A 146 12.01 3.36 -5.40
C GLU A 146 11.77 2.35 -4.27
N LYS A 147 10.65 2.49 -3.55
CA LYS A 147 10.25 1.53 -2.50
C LYS A 147 9.97 0.13 -3.08
N LEU A 148 9.35 0.03 -4.25
CA LEU A 148 9.13 -1.26 -4.91
C LEU A 148 10.44 -1.92 -5.29
N GLU A 149 11.37 -1.16 -5.86
CA GLU A 149 12.69 -1.66 -6.24
C GLU A 149 13.44 -2.19 -5.01
N LEU A 150 13.40 -1.44 -3.91
CA LEU A 150 13.99 -1.85 -2.64
C LEU A 150 13.37 -3.18 -2.15
N VAL A 151 12.04 -3.27 -2.09
CA VAL A 151 11.34 -4.49 -1.65
C VAL A 151 11.65 -5.67 -2.57
N TYR A 152 11.72 -5.45 -3.88
CA TYR A 152 12.08 -6.48 -4.85
C TYR A 152 13.52 -6.96 -4.66
N ARG A 153 14.47 -6.03 -4.49
CA ARG A 153 15.88 -6.35 -4.23
C ARG A 153 16.05 -7.13 -2.94
N MET A 154 15.40 -6.69 -1.86
CA MET A 154 15.41 -7.38 -0.56
C MET A 154 14.80 -8.78 -0.65
N ALA A 155 13.73 -8.95 -1.43
CA ALA A 155 13.09 -10.24 -1.64
C ALA A 155 13.99 -11.20 -2.43
N MET A 156 14.72 -10.68 -3.42
CA MET A 156 15.65 -11.46 -4.24
C MET A 156 16.98 -11.80 -3.53
N HIS A 157 17.48 -10.91 -2.70
CA HIS A 157 18.79 -11.03 -2.03
C HIS A 157 18.65 -11.42 -0.55
N GLY A 158 17.47 -11.91 -0.14
CA GLY A 158 17.21 -12.54 1.16
C GLY A 158 17.95 -11.93 2.34
N ARG A 159 17.73 -10.65 2.68
CA ARG A 159 18.38 -10.00 3.86
C ARG A 159 19.93 -10.15 3.90
N ASP A 160 20.62 -10.42 2.80
CA ASP A 160 22.10 -10.49 2.72
C ASP A 160 22.73 -9.14 2.37
N VAL A 161 22.14 -8.05 2.86
CA VAL A 161 22.89 -6.82 3.17
C VAL A 161 22.90 -6.68 4.68
N ALA A 162 23.40 -7.72 5.35
CA ALA A 162 24.02 -7.57 6.65
C ALA A 162 25.30 -6.76 6.43
N GLU A 163 25.17 -5.43 6.47
CA GLU A 163 26.31 -4.58 6.72
C GLU A 163 26.88 -4.98 8.09
N GLY A 164 28.20 -5.23 8.13
CA GLY A 164 28.92 -5.99 9.14
C GLY A 164 28.59 -5.68 10.60
N GLY A 165 28.46 -6.74 11.39
CA GLY A 165 28.47 -6.68 12.85
C GLY A 165 27.84 -7.91 13.44
N GLY A 166 28.66 -8.90 13.77
CA GLY A 166 28.20 -10.20 14.27
C GLY A 166 27.34 -10.11 15.52
N GLU A 167 26.35 -11.00 15.60
CA GLU A 167 26.36 -12.09 16.58
C GLU A 167 25.22 -13.05 16.22
N ARG A 168 25.58 -14.33 16.04
CA ARG A 168 24.64 -15.43 16.15
C ARG A 168 24.00 -15.37 17.54
N ARG A 169 22.69 -15.19 17.59
CA ARG A 169 21.84 -16.00 18.47
C ARG A 169 20.63 -16.46 17.68
N GLU A 170 20.58 -17.77 17.50
CA GLU A 170 19.36 -18.51 17.27
C GLU A 170 18.41 -18.14 18.41
N ASP A 171 17.31 -17.45 18.11
CA ASP A 171 16.09 -17.55 18.89
C ASP A 171 14.91 -17.54 17.92
N GLU A 172 14.23 -18.67 17.90
CA GLU A 172 13.10 -18.96 17.03
C GLU A 172 11.90 -18.11 17.45
N GLY A 173 11.28 -17.43 16.49
CA GLY A 173 9.90 -16.97 16.64
C GLY A 173 9.69 -15.57 17.23
N SER A 174 10.46 -14.57 16.82
CA SER A 174 10.02 -13.17 16.95
C SER A 174 9.37 -12.71 15.64
N GLY A 175 8.08 -13.03 15.51
CA GLY A 175 7.23 -12.39 14.52
C GLY A 175 7.05 -10.95 14.93
N ASP A 176 7.85 -10.06 14.34
CA ASP A 176 7.70 -8.60 14.25
C ASP A 176 6.67 -8.03 15.24
N VAL A 177 7.04 -8.07 16.52
CA VAL A 177 6.23 -7.42 17.56
C VAL A 177 6.59 -5.96 17.46
N ASP A 178 5.74 -5.17 16.80
CA ASP A 178 5.84 -3.71 16.74
C ASP A 178 6.36 -3.19 18.10
N GLU A 179 7.51 -2.51 18.11
CA GLU A 179 8.15 -2.03 19.35
C GLU A 179 7.18 -1.20 20.22
N GLU A 180 6.19 -0.59 19.59
CA GLU A 180 5.11 0.15 20.23
C GLU A 180 4.18 -0.74 21.08
N VAL A 181 3.89 -1.97 20.62
CA VAL A 181 3.15 -2.99 21.40
C VAL A 181 3.97 -3.43 22.60
N VAL A 182 5.29 -3.62 22.43
CA VAL A 182 6.19 -3.95 23.54
C VAL A 182 6.22 -2.82 24.57
N ARG A 183 6.25 -1.56 24.12
CA ARG A 183 6.20 -0.37 24.99
C ARG A 183 4.86 -0.28 25.73
N LEU A 184 3.73 -0.50 25.05
CA LEU A 184 2.40 -0.48 25.67
C LEU A 184 2.24 -1.61 26.70
N LEU A 185 2.74 -2.82 26.39
CA LEU A 185 2.75 -3.96 27.30
C LEU A 185 3.62 -3.68 28.54
N LYS A 186 4.80 -3.08 28.35
CA LYS A 186 5.70 -2.73 29.45
C LYS A 186 5.06 -1.66 30.37
N GLN A 187 4.42 -0.66 29.77
CA GLN A 187 3.73 0.40 30.52
C GLN A 187 2.49 -0.14 31.28
N ALA A 188 1.79 -1.13 30.73
CA ALA A 188 0.70 -1.82 31.42
C ALA A 188 1.19 -2.75 32.55
N GLN A 189 2.38 -3.37 32.39
CA GLN A 189 3.02 -4.16 33.44
C GLN A 189 3.58 -3.30 34.59
N GLU A 190 4.01 -2.07 34.30
CA GLU A 190 4.51 -1.09 35.28
C GLU A 190 3.38 -0.47 36.14
N GLY A 191 2.16 -1.05 36.11
CA GLY A 191 1.09 -0.73 37.05
C GLY A 191 0.17 0.41 36.63
N ARG A 192 0.24 0.87 35.38
CA ARG A 192 -0.80 1.74 34.82
C ARG A 192 -1.99 0.89 34.39
N VAL A 193 -3.18 1.24 34.89
CA VAL A 193 -4.44 0.62 34.48
C VAL A 193 -4.72 1.04 33.03
N VAL A 194 -4.46 0.15 32.08
CA VAL A 194 -4.76 0.39 30.67
C VAL A 194 -6.13 -0.20 30.37
N GLU A 195 -7.14 0.66 30.34
CA GLU A 195 -8.54 0.25 30.11
C GLU A 195 -8.84 0.00 28.62
N GLN A 196 -8.09 0.61 27.70
CA GLN A 196 -8.32 0.47 26.26
C GLN A 196 -7.00 0.27 25.52
N VAL A 197 -6.93 -0.78 24.71
CA VAL A 197 -5.77 -1.10 23.86
C VAL A 197 -6.26 -1.22 22.42
N ARG A 198 -5.75 -0.35 21.55
CA ARG A 198 -6.07 -0.36 20.11
C ARG A 198 -4.85 -0.81 19.32
N LEU A 199 -4.96 -1.98 18.72
CA LEU A 199 -3.95 -2.67 17.92
C LEU A 199 -4.49 -2.94 16.51
N ALA A 200 -5.40 -2.12 16.00
CA ALA A 200 -5.97 -2.28 14.67
C ALA A 200 -4.90 -2.13 13.57
N ASP A 201 -5.01 -2.92 12.49
CA ASP A 201 -4.19 -2.81 11.27
C ASP A 201 -2.67 -3.10 11.44
N ARG A 202 -2.26 -3.76 12.52
CA ARG A 202 -0.83 -4.01 12.85
C ARG A 202 -0.26 -5.33 12.33
N GLN A 203 -0.99 -6.03 11.45
CA GLN A 203 -0.55 -7.30 10.83
C GLN A 203 -0.09 -8.36 11.84
N LEU A 204 -0.59 -8.30 13.09
CA LEU A 204 -0.19 -9.21 14.14
C LEU A 204 -0.53 -10.64 13.73
N LEU A 205 0.48 -11.51 13.76
CA LEU A 205 0.35 -12.95 13.49
C LEU A 205 -0.12 -13.70 14.74
N HIS A 206 0.29 -13.22 15.91
CA HIS A 206 -0.05 -13.80 17.21
C HIS A 206 -0.43 -12.69 18.18
N LEU A 207 -1.38 -13.00 19.07
CA LEU A 207 -1.65 -12.15 20.23
C LEU A 207 -0.52 -12.34 21.26
N PRO A 208 0.19 -11.28 21.67
CA PRO A 208 1.24 -11.41 22.66
C PRO A 208 0.63 -11.81 24.02
N GLU A 209 1.13 -12.91 24.60
CA GLU A 209 0.69 -13.47 25.89
C GLU A 209 0.56 -12.44 27.03
N PRO A 210 1.41 -11.39 27.12
CA PRO A 210 1.30 -10.42 28.20
C PRO A 210 0.02 -9.55 28.14
N LEU A 211 -0.69 -9.46 27.00
CA LEU A 211 -2.02 -8.81 26.95
C LEU A 211 -3.03 -9.51 27.86
N GLY A 212 -2.94 -10.84 27.98
CA GLY A 212 -3.79 -11.62 28.88
C GLY A 212 -3.47 -11.42 30.36
N ARG A 213 -2.35 -10.78 30.69
CA ARG A 213 -1.92 -10.49 32.08
C ARG A 213 -2.31 -9.08 32.54
N ILE A 214 -2.77 -8.21 31.63
CA ILE A 214 -3.22 -6.85 31.96
C ILE A 214 -4.53 -6.93 32.75
N ARG A 215 -4.52 -6.45 34.00
CA ARG A 215 -5.71 -6.37 34.85
C ARG A 215 -6.39 -5.03 34.60
N GLY A 216 -7.67 -5.04 34.20
CA GLY A 216 -8.47 -3.82 33.97
C GLY A 216 -8.65 -3.43 32.49
N LEU A 217 -8.22 -4.27 31.54
CA LEU A 217 -8.48 -4.04 30.11
C LEU A 217 -9.98 -4.23 29.81
N LEU A 218 -10.67 -3.15 29.43
CA LEU A 218 -12.09 -3.16 29.07
C LEU A 218 -12.30 -3.33 27.56
N VAL A 219 -11.42 -2.75 26.74
CA VAL A 219 -11.55 -2.78 25.28
C VAL A 219 -10.23 -3.16 24.63
N LEU A 220 -10.23 -4.25 23.87
CA LEU A 220 -9.12 -4.67 23.02
C LEU A 220 -9.58 -4.65 21.55
N ASP A 221 -9.08 -3.67 20.79
CA ASP A 221 -9.31 -3.61 19.35
C ASP A 221 -8.14 -4.24 18.62
N VAL A 222 -8.38 -5.40 17.99
CA VAL A 222 -7.40 -6.13 17.19
C VAL A 222 -7.90 -6.30 15.75
N SER A 223 -8.77 -5.39 15.30
CA SER A 223 -9.34 -5.44 13.97
C SER A 223 -8.24 -5.41 12.89
N ARG A 224 -8.50 -6.13 11.78
CA ARG A 224 -7.62 -6.15 10.61
C ARG A 224 -6.17 -6.64 10.88
N ASN A 225 -6.01 -7.50 11.89
CA ASN A 225 -4.80 -8.32 12.07
C ASN A 225 -4.94 -9.71 11.44
N GLN A 226 -3.83 -10.44 11.34
CA GLN A 226 -3.77 -11.77 10.72
C GLN A 226 -3.58 -12.86 11.79
N LEU A 227 -4.36 -12.76 12.89
CA LEU A 227 -4.20 -13.60 14.07
C LEU A 227 -4.43 -15.08 13.73
N GLN A 228 -3.44 -15.93 14.00
CA GLN A 228 -3.54 -17.38 13.87
C GLN A 228 -3.80 -18.03 15.23
N VAL A 229 -4.77 -18.94 15.29
CA VAL A 229 -5.07 -19.70 16.52
C VAL A 229 -4.21 -20.96 16.54
N ARG A 230 -3.31 -21.07 17.52
CA ARG A 230 -2.65 -22.35 17.86
C ARG A 230 -3.54 -23.11 18.82
N ILE A 231 -4.24 -24.13 18.32
CA ILE A 231 -4.89 -25.13 19.17
C ILE A 231 -3.77 -26.08 19.61
N ARG A 232 -3.45 -26.08 20.90
CA ARG A 232 -2.61 -27.09 21.55
C ARG A 232 -3.50 -28.06 22.31
#